data_AF-A0A2A5BVF0-F1
#
_entry.id   AF-A0A2A5BVF0-F1
#
_cell.length_a   1.000
_cell.length_b   1.000
_cell.length_c   1.000
_cell.angle_alpha   90.00
_cell.angle_beta   90.00
_cell.angle_gamma   90.00
#
_symmetry.space_group_name_H-M   'P 1'
#
loop_
_entity.id
_entity.type
_entity.pdbx_description
1 polymer ?
#
loop_
_entity_poly.entity_id
_entity_poly.type
_entity_poly.pdbx_seq_one_letter_code
_entity_poly.pdbx_strand_id
1 'polypeptide(L)'
;MNGEQVWGVLSNSIQLMPEDLVVFVERIAVAVESSVIDGFFDALIITVIGAISGAIAAFLFSFFHWKLEGKRNAVAETALSLKEVVFDFESIAIKYWLTDFKVEELVECQTCEIRIKSFFKLIVKYSRLLSSLSLNNRGAEIAKSIESFSDSVFDLTTGGEFESVNRKPSKGRAAKIAIDCAKVRAELLEIGIRS
;
A
#
# COMPACT_ATOMS: atom_id res chain seq x y z
N MET A 1 43.42 31.72 -5.46
CA MET A 1 42.42 31.62 -6.53
C MET A 1 41.96 33.03 -6.85
N ASN A 2 42.19 33.48 -8.09
CA ASN A 2 41.98 34.87 -8.53
C ASN A 2 40.49 35.16 -8.73
N GLY A 3 40.07 36.38 -8.40
CA GLY A 3 38.67 36.82 -8.42
C GLY A 3 37.93 36.66 -9.76
N GLU A 4 38.63 36.51 -10.88
CA GLU A 4 38.02 36.26 -12.20
C GLU A 4 37.33 34.89 -12.32
N GLN A 5 37.78 33.88 -11.57
CA GLN A 5 37.11 32.56 -11.58
C GLN A 5 35.79 32.56 -10.80
N VAL A 6 35.60 33.49 -9.87
CA VAL A 6 34.36 33.61 -9.10
C VAL A 6 33.24 34.22 -9.95
N TRP A 7 33.57 35.19 -10.81
CA TRP A 7 32.61 35.83 -11.72
C TRP A 7 32.13 34.89 -12.83
N GLY A 8 33.00 34.02 -13.36
CA GLY A 8 32.62 33.04 -14.40
C GLY A 8 31.71 31.91 -13.92
N VAL A 9 31.73 31.57 -12.63
CA VAL A 9 30.82 30.58 -12.04
C VAL A 9 29.44 31.18 -11.76
N LEU A 10 29.39 32.46 -11.41
CA LEU A 10 28.13 33.18 -11.19
C LEU A 10 27.38 33.45 -12.51
N SER A 11 28.10 33.78 -13.60
CA SER A 11 27.47 34.04 -14.91
C SER A 11 26.80 32.79 -15.49
N ASN A 12 27.41 31.61 -15.30
CA ASN A 12 26.87 30.35 -15.82
C ASN A 12 25.67 29.82 -15.01
N SER A 13 25.52 30.26 -13.76
CA SER A 13 24.40 29.85 -12.90
C SER A 13 23.10 30.63 -13.18
N ILE A 14 23.19 31.78 -13.86
CA ILE A 14 22.04 32.63 -14.22
C ILE A 14 21.28 32.07 -15.44
N GLN A 15 21.93 31.31 -16.32
CA GLN A 15 21.32 30.76 -17.54
C GLN A 15 20.38 29.56 -17.29
N LEU A 16 20.35 29.00 -16.08
CA LEU A 16 19.48 27.88 -15.70
C LEU A 16 18.32 28.30 -14.79
N MET A 17 18.13 29.60 -14.57
CA MET A 17 17.00 30.11 -13.80
C MET A 17 15.73 30.05 -14.65
N PRO A 18 14.59 29.59 -14.08
CA PRO A 18 13.30 29.73 -14.73
C PRO A 18 13.04 31.20 -15.09
N GLU A 19 12.44 31.48 -16.24
CA GLU A 19 12.22 32.85 -16.75
C GLU A 19 11.56 33.77 -15.71
N ASP A 20 10.70 33.21 -14.86
CA ASP A 20 10.05 33.92 -13.74
C ASP A 20 11.05 34.50 -12.73
N LEU A 21 12.19 33.82 -12.50
CA LEU A 21 13.24 34.25 -11.59
C LEU A 21 14.11 35.34 -12.23
N VAL A 22 14.30 35.32 -13.55
CA VAL A 22 15.05 36.35 -14.29
C VAL A 22 14.28 37.66 -14.28
N VAL A 23 12.98 37.61 -14.61
CA VAL A 23 12.09 38.78 -14.55
C VAL A 23 11.99 39.32 -13.12
N PHE A 24 12.06 38.45 -12.11
CA PHE A 24 12.07 38.84 -10.71
C PHE A 24 13.38 39.53 -10.29
N VAL A 25 14.53 39.05 -10.74
CA VAL A 25 15.84 39.68 -10.50
C VAL A 25 15.95 41.04 -11.18
N GLU A 26 15.43 41.19 -12.40
CA GLU A 26 15.38 42.51 -13.07
C GLU A 26 14.48 43.51 -12.34
N ARG A 27 13.32 43.06 -11.84
CA ARG A 27 12.44 43.92 -11.03
C ARG A 27 13.07 44.33 -9.71
N ILE A 28 13.86 43.45 -9.10
CA ILE A 28 14.66 43.79 -7.91
C ILE A 28 15.73 44.83 -8.27
N ALA A 29 16.46 44.67 -9.38
CA ALA A 29 17.50 45.61 -9.78
C ALA A 29 16.94 47.03 -10.02
N VAL A 30 15.78 47.14 -10.66
CA VAL A 30 15.10 48.42 -10.88
C VAL A 30 14.54 49.02 -9.59
N ALA A 31 14.09 48.19 -8.64
CA ALA A 31 13.64 48.64 -7.33
C ALA A 31 14.80 49.13 -6.42
N VAL A 32 16.00 48.54 -6.57
CA VAL A 32 17.23 48.94 -5.87
C VAL A 32 17.69 50.35 -6.28
N GLU A 33 17.61 50.70 -7.56
CA GLU A 33 18.01 52.02 -8.03
C GLU A 33 17.06 53.15 -7.62
N SER A 34 15.80 52.83 -7.28
CA SER A 34 14.74 53.83 -7.14
C SER A 34 14.24 54.08 -5.71
N SER A 35 14.73 53.37 -4.69
CA SER A 35 14.17 53.46 -3.33
C SER A 35 15.19 53.81 -2.23
N VAL A 36 14.77 54.71 -1.34
CA VAL A 36 15.40 54.98 -0.05
C VAL A 36 15.55 53.65 0.69
N ILE A 37 16.78 53.39 1.12
CA ILE A 37 17.34 52.11 1.59
C ILE A 37 16.44 51.35 2.60
N ASP A 38 15.58 52.05 3.36
CA ASP A 38 14.73 51.46 4.39
C ASP A 38 13.61 50.55 3.85
N GLY A 39 12.96 50.90 2.73
CA GLY A 39 11.85 50.10 2.17
C GLY A 39 12.32 48.84 1.41
N PHE A 40 13.56 48.86 0.92
CA PHE A 40 14.15 47.77 0.15
C PHE A 40 14.49 46.57 1.04
N PHE A 41 15.10 46.80 2.21
CA PHE A 41 15.42 45.73 3.15
C PHE A 41 14.17 45.04 3.69
N ASP A 42 13.10 45.78 3.97
CA ASP A 42 11.82 45.21 4.40
C ASP A 42 11.20 44.32 3.30
N ALA A 43 11.16 44.79 2.06
CA ALA A 43 10.65 44.01 0.93
C ALA A 43 11.49 42.74 0.67
N LEU A 44 12.82 42.83 0.79
CA LEU A 44 13.73 41.71 0.61
C LEU A 44 13.57 40.67 1.72
N ILE A 45 13.46 41.10 2.99
CA ILE A 45 13.24 40.21 4.14
C ILE A 45 11.90 39.49 4.01
N ILE A 46 10.81 40.21 3.69
CA ILE A 46 9.48 39.62 3.49
C ILE A 46 9.51 38.57 2.37
N THR A 47 10.21 38.87 1.27
CA THR A 47 10.27 37.96 0.12
C THR A 47 11.12 36.72 0.40
N VAL A 48 12.25 36.89 1.10
CA VAL A 48 13.12 35.76 1.51
C VAL A 48 12.40 34.87 2.52
N ILE A 49 11.74 35.45 3.53
CA ILE A 49 10.94 34.69 4.50
C ILE A 49 9.78 33.98 3.81
N GLY A 50 9.11 34.65 2.86
CA GLY A 50 8.05 34.05 2.04
C GLY A 50 8.55 32.87 1.20
N ALA A 51 9.69 33.02 0.53
CA ALA A 51 10.31 31.96 -0.27
C ALA A 51 10.75 30.77 0.60
N ILE A 52 11.38 31.02 1.75
CA ILE A 52 11.78 29.97 2.70
C ILE A 52 10.54 29.25 3.25
N SER A 53 9.50 30.00 3.63
CA SER A 53 8.26 29.42 4.14
C SER A 53 7.56 28.56 3.08
N GLY A 54 7.52 29.03 1.82
CA GLY A 54 7.02 28.26 0.69
C GLY A 54 7.83 26.99 0.43
N ALA A 55 9.16 27.07 0.47
CA ALA A 55 10.04 25.91 0.30
C ALA A 55 9.86 24.87 1.42
N ILE A 56 9.75 25.30 2.68
CA ILE A 56 9.47 24.42 3.82
C ILE A 56 8.10 23.76 3.67
N ALA A 57 7.07 24.52 3.28
CA ALA A 57 5.73 23.97 3.06
C ALA A 57 5.71 22.93 1.93
N ALA A 58 6.36 23.23 0.80
CA ALA A 58 6.48 22.30 -0.32
C ALA A 58 7.26 21.03 0.04
N PHE A 59 8.33 21.16 0.83
CA PHE A 59 9.10 20.03 1.35
C PHE A 59 8.26 19.15 2.26
N LEU A 60 7.56 19.73 3.24
CA LEU A 60 6.69 18.99 4.15
C LEU A 60 5.56 18.31 3.39
N PHE A 61 4.91 19.02 2.46
CA PHE A 61 3.86 18.45 1.62
C PHE A 61 4.36 17.23 0.83
N SER A 62 5.51 17.37 0.18
CA SER A 62 6.13 16.27 -0.57
C SER A 62 6.48 15.10 0.36
N PHE A 63 7.05 15.38 1.53
CA PHE A 63 7.40 14.34 2.49
C PHE A 63 6.17 13.57 3.01
N PHE A 64 5.10 14.29 3.40
CA PHE A 64 3.87 13.66 3.85
C PHE A 64 3.17 12.90 2.72
N HIS A 65 3.16 13.45 1.50
CA HIS A 65 2.60 12.81 0.33
C HIS A 65 3.26 11.45 0.09
N TRP A 66 4.60 11.39 0.06
CA TRP A 66 5.34 10.16 -0.20
C TRP A 66 5.14 9.12 0.91
N LYS A 67 5.06 9.59 2.17
CA LYS A 67 4.81 8.71 3.31
C LYS A 67 3.39 8.11 3.29
N LEU A 68 2.38 8.90 2.90
CA LEU A 68 1.01 8.42 2.76
C LEU A 68 0.88 7.49 1.56
N GLU A 69 1.46 7.86 0.43
CA GLU A 69 1.46 7.05 -0.79
C GLU A 69 2.12 5.68 -0.56
N GLY A 70 3.27 5.65 0.11
CA GLY A 70 3.94 4.39 0.45
C GLY A 70 3.07 3.46 1.31
N LYS A 71 2.29 4.00 2.26
CA LYS A 71 1.36 3.18 3.04
C LYS A 71 0.16 2.70 2.22
N ARG A 72 -0.39 3.56 1.36
CA ARG A 72 -1.52 3.22 0.47
C ARG A 72 -1.13 2.08 -0.47
N ASN A 73 0.04 2.17 -1.08
CA ASN A 73 0.60 1.12 -1.93
C ASN A 73 0.82 -0.19 -1.15
N ALA A 74 1.39 -0.13 0.05
CA ALA A 74 1.58 -1.32 0.88
C ALA A 74 0.25 -2.00 1.26
N VAL A 75 -0.80 -1.24 1.53
CA VAL A 75 -2.16 -1.76 1.78
C VAL A 75 -2.70 -2.44 0.52
N ALA A 76 -2.62 -1.77 -0.64
CA ALA A 76 -3.09 -2.31 -1.92
C ALA A 76 -2.39 -3.63 -2.29
N GLU A 77 -1.06 -3.65 -2.21
CA GLU A 77 -0.24 -4.84 -2.50
C GLU A 77 -0.53 -5.99 -1.54
N THR A 78 -0.71 -5.69 -0.25
CA THR A 78 -1.07 -6.70 0.75
C THR A 78 -2.47 -7.28 0.48
N ALA A 79 -3.43 -6.43 0.13
CA ALA A 79 -4.80 -6.85 -0.19
C ALA A 79 -4.85 -7.72 -1.45
N LEU A 80 -4.09 -7.35 -2.50
CA LEU A 80 -3.96 -8.13 -3.73
C LEU A 80 -3.30 -9.49 -3.46
N SER A 81 -2.19 -9.50 -2.70
CA SER A 81 -1.50 -10.74 -2.32
C SER A 81 -2.42 -11.67 -1.52
N LEU A 82 -3.17 -11.12 -0.56
CA LEU A 82 -4.14 -11.90 0.22
C LEU A 82 -5.26 -12.46 -0.67
N LYS A 83 -5.76 -11.68 -1.63
CA LYS A 83 -6.79 -12.14 -2.57
C LYS A 83 -6.31 -13.35 -3.38
N GLU A 84 -5.06 -13.33 -3.86
CA GLU A 84 -4.46 -14.46 -4.59
C GLU A 84 -4.34 -15.69 -3.70
N VAL A 85 -3.84 -15.53 -2.46
CA VAL A 85 -3.77 -16.63 -1.49
C VAL A 85 -5.15 -17.22 -1.21
N VAL A 86 -6.19 -16.39 -1.06
CA VAL A 86 -7.56 -16.86 -0.84
C VAL A 86 -8.10 -17.61 -2.07
N PHE A 87 -7.76 -17.18 -3.28
CA PHE A 87 -8.12 -17.88 -4.51
C PHE A 87 -7.48 -19.27 -4.60
N ASP A 88 -6.18 -19.36 -4.33
CA ASP A 88 -5.46 -20.63 -4.35
C ASP A 88 -5.92 -21.57 -3.23
N PHE A 89 -6.18 -21.02 -2.05
CA PHE A 89 -6.78 -21.74 -0.93
C PHE A 89 -8.12 -22.34 -1.32
N GLU A 90 -9.02 -21.54 -1.90
CA GLU A 90 -10.35 -22.00 -2.32
C GLU A 90 -10.24 -23.20 -3.27
N SER A 91 -9.40 -23.09 -4.29
CA SER A 91 -9.20 -24.14 -5.29
C SER A 91 -8.78 -25.47 -4.65
N ILE A 92 -7.80 -25.44 -3.76
CA ILE A 92 -7.32 -26.65 -3.06
C ILE A 92 -8.35 -27.17 -2.06
N ALA A 93 -9.00 -26.30 -1.30
CA ALA A 93 -9.98 -26.69 -0.30
C ALA A 93 -11.23 -27.32 -0.94
N ILE A 94 -11.72 -26.75 -2.05
CA ILE A 94 -12.81 -27.33 -2.83
C ILE A 94 -12.39 -28.69 -3.40
N LYS A 95 -11.20 -28.78 -4.01
CA LYS A 95 -10.68 -30.04 -4.54
C LYS A 95 -10.64 -31.11 -3.46
N TYR A 96 -10.10 -30.79 -2.29
CA TYR A 96 -10.06 -31.70 -1.15
C TYR A 96 -11.46 -32.19 -0.77
N TRP A 97 -12.40 -31.27 -0.54
CA TRP A 97 -13.75 -31.63 -0.10
C TRP A 97 -14.64 -32.27 -1.17
N LEU A 98 -14.28 -32.20 -2.45
CA LEU A 98 -15.01 -32.88 -3.53
C LEU A 98 -14.43 -34.26 -3.89
N THR A 99 -13.15 -34.49 -3.64
CA THR A 99 -12.50 -35.78 -3.89
C THR A 99 -12.76 -36.72 -2.71
N ASP A 100 -13.07 -37.99 -2.99
CA ASP A 100 -13.21 -39.02 -1.96
C ASP A 100 -11.84 -39.52 -1.49
N PHE A 101 -11.73 -39.99 -0.25
CA PHE A 101 -10.46 -40.55 0.21
C PHE A 101 -10.21 -41.91 -0.46
N LYS A 102 -9.06 -42.03 -1.13
CA LYS A 102 -8.57 -43.29 -1.69
C LYS A 102 -7.13 -43.50 -1.31
N VAL A 103 -6.77 -44.74 -0.97
CA VAL A 103 -5.41 -45.10 -0.55
C VAL A 103 -4.41 -44.88 -1.69
N GLU A 104 -4.84 -45.09 -2.93
CA GLU A 104 -4.04 -44.89 -4.14
C GLU A 104 -3.72 -43.41 -4.40
N GLU A 105 -4.55 -42.49 -3.89
CA GLU A 105 -4.42 -41.04 -4.03
C GLU A 105 -3.92 -40.37 -2.72
N LEU A 106 -3.34 -41.15 -1.80
CA LEU A 106 -2.91 -40.68 -0.47
C LEU A 106 -1.97 -39.49 -0.55
N VAL A 107 -0.98 -39.53 -1.44
CA VAL A 107 0.00 -38.44 -1.63
C VAL A 107 -0.69 -37.15 -2.07
N GLU A 108 -1.71 -37.25 -2.92
CA GLU A 108 -2.47 -36.09 -3.39
C GLU A 108 -3.36 -35.52 -2.29
N CYS A 109 -4.02 -36.38 -1.50
CA CYS A 109 -4.78 -35.96 -0.32
C CYS A 109 -3.89 -35.23 0.69
N GLN A 110 -2.74 -35.82 1.05
CA GLN A 110 -1.78 -35.20 1.97
C GLN A 110 -1.21 -33.89 1.41
N THR A 111 -0.98 -33.83 0.10
CA THR A 111 -0.55 -32.58 -0.56
C THR A 111 -1.60 -31.49 -0.40
N CYS A 112 -2.88 -31.82 -0.56
CA CYS A 112 -3.97 -30.86 -0.33
C CYS A 112 -4.00 -30.40 1.13
N GLU A 113 -3.87 -31.31 2.10
CA GLU A 113 -3.86 -31.00 3.53
C GLU A 113 -2.72 -30.06 3.92
N ILE A 114 -1.51 -30.36 3.46
CA ILE A 114 -0.32 -29.52 3.69
C ILE A 114 -0.53 -28.13 3.06
N ARG A 115 -1.05 -28.07 1.84
CA ARG A 115 -1.32 -26.80 1.14
C ARG A 115 -2.40 -25.99 1.85
N ILE A 116 -3.50 -26.62 2.30
CA ILE A 116 -4.56 -25.96 3.09
C ILE A 116 -3.95 -25.34 4.35
N LYS A 117 -3.16 -26.09 5.11
CA LYS A 117 -2.49 -25.59 6.33
C LYS A 117 -1.53 -24.45 6.02
N SER A 118 -0.77 -24.54 4.93
CA SER A 118 0.18 -23.51 4.50
C SER A 118 -0.54 -22.22 4.10
N PHE A 119 -1.55 -22.31 3.23
CA PHE A 119 -2.33 -21.17 2.81
C PHE A 119 -3.08 -20.53 3.97
N PHE A 120 -3.61 -21.31 4.91
CA PHE A 120 -4.22 -20.76 6.11
C PHE A 120 -3.24 -19.89 6.91
N LYS A 121 -2.00 -20.34 7.12
CA LYS A 121 -0.97 -19.52 7.78
C LYS A 121 -0.68 -18.23 7.03
N LEU A 122 -0.69 -18.27 5.69
CA LEU A 122 -0.52 -17.06 4.87
C LEU A 122 -1.72 -16.11 4.99
N ILE A 123 -2.95 -16.62 4.96
CA ILE A 123 -4.17 -15.83 5.17
C ILE A 123 -4.10 -15.10 6.50
N VAL A 124 -3.78 -15.80 7.59
CA VAL A 124 -3.64 -15.19 8.93
C VAL A 124 -2.53 -14.15 8.96
N LYS A 125 -1.37 -14.44 8.34
CA LYS A 125 -0.25 -13.49 8.29
C LYS A 125 -0.62 -12.20 7.55
N TYR A 126 -1.21 -12.33 6.36
CA TYR A 126 -1.59 -11.18 5.55
C TYR A 126 -2.77 -10.41 6.16
N SER A 127 -3.73 -11.11 6.79
CA SER A 127 -4.81 -10.50 7.57
C SER A 127 -4.26 -9.57 8.66
N ARG A 128 -3.31 -10.06 9.47
CA ARG A 128 -2.67 -9.26 10.53
C ARG A 128 -1.87 -8.10 9.97
N LEU A 129 -1.15 -8.32 8.87
CA LEU A 129 -0.39 -7.26 8.20
C LEU A 129 -1.34 -6.16 7.71
N LEU A 130 -2.44 -6.52 7.05
CA LEU A 130 -3.44 -5.59 6.56
C LEU A 130 -4.10 -4.80 7.71
N SER A 131 -4.42 -5.48 8.81
CA SER A 131 -4.92 -4.86 10.05
C SER A 131 -3.94 -3.81 10.59
N SER A 132 -2.64 -4.13 10.62
CA SER A 132 -1.59 -3.21 11.08
C SER A 132 -1.33 -2.02 10.15
N LEU A 133 -1.63 -2.16 8.86
CA LEU A 133 -1.43 -1.13 7.84
C LEU A 133 -2.66 -0.24 7.65
N SER A 134 -3.82 -0.63 8.19
CA SER A 134 -5.09 0.07 7.96
C SER A 134 -4.99 1.57 8.26
N LEU A 135 -5.35 2.38 7.26
CA LEU A 135 -5.20 3.83 7.27
C LEU A 135 -6.45 4.58 7.76
N ASN A 136 -7.61 3.93 7.77
CA ASN A 136 -8.89 4.55 8.09
C ASN A 136 -9.87 3.58 8.77
N ASN A 137 -10.95 4.11 9.35
CA ASN A 137 -11.95 3.31 10.07
C ASN A 137 -12.55 2.18 9.22
N ARG A 138 -12.78 2.43 7.92
CA ARG A 138 -13.32 1.43 6.99
C ARG A 138 -12.33 0.28 6.75
N GLY A 139 -11.05 0.58 6.58
CA GLY A 139 -10.00 -0.43 6.44
C GLY A 139 -9.88 -1.29 7.71
N ALA A 140 -10.11 -0.70 8.89
CA ALA A 140 -10.10 -1.43 10.15
C ALA A 140 -11.31 -2.37 10.28
N GLU A 141 -12.49 -1.93 9.83
CA GLU A 141 -13.69 -2.79 9.75
C GLU A 141 -13.49 -3.97 8.80
N ILE A 142 -12.94 -3.72 7.61
CA ILE A 142 -12.68 -4.79 6.64
C ILE A 142 -11.57 -5.72 7.15
N ALA A 143 -10.51 -5.22 7.76
CA ALA A 143 -9.48 -6.05 8.38
C ALA A 143 -10.07 -6.98 9.45
N LYS A 144 -10.99 -6.48 10.28
CA LYS A 144 -11.72 -7.29 11.26
C LYS A 144 -12.63 -8.33 10.60
N SER A 145 -13.28 -7.99 9.49
CA SER A 145 -14.06 -8.94 8.67
C SER A 145 -13.17 -10.08 8.16
N ILE A 146 -11.97 -9.74 7.66
CA ILE A 146 -10.98 -10.71 7.16
C ILE A 146 -10.44 -11.60 8.28
N GLU A 147 -10.18 -11.06 9.46
CA GLU A 147 -9.78 -11.87 10.62
C GLU A 147 -10.88 -12.87 10.98
N SER A 148 -12.15 -12.42 11.07
CA SER A 148 -13.28 -13.30 11.32
C SER A 148 -13.47 -14.35 10.23
N PHE A 149 -13.21 -14.01 8.97
CA PHE A 149 -13.19 -14.97 7.88
C PHE A 149 -12.09 -16.01 8.07
N SER A 150 -10.88 -15.61 8.47
CA SER A 150 -9.77 -16.54 8.65
C SER A 150 -10.12 -17.61 9.68
N ASP A 151 -10.71 -17.23 10.81
CA ASP A 151 -11.16 -18.18 11.83
C ASP A 151 -12.30 -19.09 11.30
N SER A 152 -13.31 -18.49 10.66
CA SER A 152 -14.45 -19.23 10.11
C SER A 152 -14.04 -20.25 9.04
N VAL A 153 -13.19 -19.84 8.10
CA VAL A 153 -12.77 -20.69 6.98
C VAL A 153 -11.84 -21.80 7.44
N PHE A 154 -11.06 -21.57 8.50
CA PHE A 154 -10.27 -22.60 9.17
C PHE A 154 -11.16 -23.70 9.74
N ASP A 155 -12.14 -23.33 10.55
CA ASP A 155 -13.06 -24.27 11.19
C ASP A 155 -13.88 -25.03 10.12
N LEU A 156 -14.32 -24.33 9.08
CA LEU A 156 -15.06 -24.93 7.98
C LEU A 156 -14.24 -25.96 7.20
N THR A 157 -12.96 -25.66 6.98
CA THR A 157 -12.07 -26.49 6.13
C THR A 157 -11.38 -27.60 6.91
N THR A 158 -11.11 -27.41 8.20
CA THR A 158 -10.37 -28.35 9.05
C THR A 158 -11.24 -29.06 10.09
N GLY A 159 -12.50 -28.67 10.25
CA GLY A 159 -13.41 -29.30 11.19
C GLY A 159 -13.90 -30.69 10.75
N GLY A 160 -14.26 -31.53 11.73
CA GLY A 160 -14.84 -32.86 11.48
C GLY A 160 -13.78 -33.89 11.11
N GLU A 161 -13.93 -34.52 9.93
CA GLU A 161 -13.08 -35.61 9.46
C GLU A 161 -11.86 -35.15 8.63
N PHE A 162 -11.35 -33.94 8.88
CA PHE A 162 -10.13 -33.48 8.21
C PHE A 162 -8.93 -34.36 8.59
N GLU A 163 -8.10 -34.73 7.60
CA GLU A 163 -6.98 -35.70 7.74
C GLU A 163 -7.41 -37.13 8.14
N SER A 164 -8.71 -37.41 8.16
CA SER A 164 -9.23 -38.73 8.48
C SER A 164 -9.33 -39.61 7.24
N VAL A 165 -8.97 -40.87 7.40
CA VAL A 165 -9.17 -41.94 6.40
C VAL A 165 -10.66 -42.16 6.12
N ASN A 166 -11.54 -41.83 7.08
CA ASN A 166 -12.99 -42.02 6.94
C ASN A 166 -13.71 -40.82 6.30
N ARG A 167 -12.96 -39.78 5.90
CA ARG A 167 -13.50 -38.54 5.36
C ARG A 167 -14.35 -38.78 4.13
N LYS A 168 -15.60 -38.32 4.17
CA LYS A 168 -16.49 -38.32 3.00
C LYS A 168 -16.45 -36.99 2.23
N PRO A 169 -16.61 -37.02 0.90
CA PRO A 169 -16.73 -35.81 0.10
C PRO A 169 -18.02 -35.06 0.48
N SER A 170 -17.94 -33.73 0.52
CA SER A 170 -19.02 -32.85 0.93
C SER A 170 -19.15 -31.65 0.01
N LYS A 171 -20.10 -31.73 -0.92
CA LYS A 171 -20.46 -30.62 -1.83
C LYS A 171 -20.93 -29.39 -1.06
N GLY A 172 -21.66 -29.58 0.05
CA GLY A 172 -22.15 -28.48 0.88
C GLY A 172 -21.00 -27.70 1.52
N ARG A 173 -19.96 -28.40 2.02
CA ARG A 173 -18.75 -27.74 2.54
C ARG A 173 -17.99 -27.02 1.45
N ALA A 174 -17.75 -27.67 0.31
CA ALA A 174 -17.06 -27.06 -0.82
C ALA A 174 -17.79 -25.78 -1.31
N ALA A 175 -19.12 -25.83 -1.42
CA ALA A 175 -19.92 -24.66 -1.80
C ALA A 175 -19.83 -23.53 -0.77
N LYS A 176 -19.88 -23.85 0.53
CA LYS A 176 -19.76 -22.84 1.59
C LYS A 176 -18.37 -22.19 1.59
N ILE A 177 -17.31 -22.97 1.43
CA ILE A 177 -15.93 -22.46 1.28
C ILE A 177 -15.87 -21.51 0.08
N ALA A 178 -16.40 -21.92 -1.08
CA ALA A 178 -16.41 -21.09 -2.29
C ALA A 178 -17.10 -19.73 -2.06
N ILE A 179 -18.27 -19.75 -1.41
CA ILE A 179 -19.06 -18.55 -1.10
C ILE A 179 -18.29 -17.62 -0.15
N ASP A 180 -17.74 -18.16 0.93
CA ASP A 180 -17.00 -17.38 1.93
C ASP A 180 -15.73 -16.76 1.31
N CYS A 181 -14.98 -17.53 0.51
CA CYS A 181 -13.82 -17.04 -0.23
C CYS A 181 -14.21 -15.98 -1.26
N ALA A 182 -15.30 -16.15 -2.00
CA ALA A 182 -15.79 -15.16 -2.96
C ALA A 182 -16.18 -13.84 -2.28
N LYS A 183 -16.85 -13.90 -1.13
CA LYS A 183 -17.23 -12.72 -0.35
C LYS A 183 -16.00 -11.92 0.08
N VAL A 184 -15.00 -12.57 0.69
CA VAL A 184 -13.79 -11.87 1.14
C VAL A 184 -12.96 -11.33 -0.02
N ARG A 185 -12.88 -12.03 -1.14
CA ARG A 185 -12.21 -11.48 -2.33
C ARG A 185 -12.88 -10.20 -2.85
N ALA A 186 -14.20 -10.10 -2.76
CA ALA A 186 -14.91 -8.88 -3.12
C ALA A 186 -14.57 -7.73 -2.16
N GLU A 187 -14.51 -8.00 -0.84
CA GLU A 187 -14.09 -7.02 0.17
C GLU A 187 -12.64 -6.55 -0.04
N LEU A 188 -11.72 -7.47 -0.38
CA LEU A 188 -10.30 -7.17 -0.66
C LEU A 188 -10.10 -6.34 -1.92
N LEU A 189 -10.89 -6.59 -2.97
CA LEU A 189 -10.89 -5.76 -4.17
C LEU A 189 -11.32 -4.33 -3.87
N GLU A 190 -12.30 -4.15 -2.98
CA GLU A 190 -12.75 -2.82 -2.58
C GLU A 190 -11.64 -2.03 -1.88
N ILE A 191 -10.82 -2.70 -1.05
CA ILE A 191 -9.61 -2.10 -0.46
C ILE A 191 -8.64 -1.72 -1.56
N GLY A 192 -8.21 -2.67 -2.40
CA GLY A 192 -7.16 -2.44 -3.38
C GLY A 192 -7.47 -1.37 -4.44
N ILE A 193 -8.75 -1.07 -4.69
CA ILE A 193 -9.17 0.01 -5.61
C ILE A 193 -9.24 1.38 -4.90
N ARG A 194 -9.46 1.40 -3.59
CA ARG A 194 -9.68 2.64 -2.81
C ARG A 194 -8.47 3.07 -1.98
N SER A 195 -7.56 2.16 -1.68
CA SER A 195 -6.22 2.44 -1.17
C SER A 195 -5.41 3.08 -2.28
#